data_AF-A0AAJ1VEM6-F1
#
_entry.id   AF-A0AAJ1VEM6-F1
#
_cell.length_a   1.000
_cell.length_b   1.000
_cell.length_c   1.000
_cell.angle_alpha   90.00
_cell.angle_beta   90.00
_cell.angle_gamma   90.00
#
_symmetry.space_group_name_H-M   'P 1'
#
loop_
_entity.id
_entity.type
_entity.pdbx_description
1 polymer ?
#
loop_
_entity_poly.entity_id
_entity_poly.type
_entity_poly.pdbx_seq_one_letter_code
_entity_poly.pdbx_strand_id
1 'polypeptide(L)' 'MSIHYQNIINYFDNRSTNATAESFNAKIKAFRAQFIGVRNIEFFLFRLSNIYA' A
#
# COMPACT_ATOMS: atom_id res chain seq x y z
N MET A 1 4.20 -15.05 -27.93
CA MET A 1 3.27 -15.23 -26.80
C MET A 1 3.98 -14.74 -25.54
N SER A 2 3.38 -13.80 -24.81
CA SER A 2 4.06 -13.00 -23.77
C SER A 2 4.66 -13.88 -22.67
N ILE A 3 5.99 -13.91 -22.59
CA ILE A 3 6.81 -14.60 -21.58
C ILE A 3 6.44 -14.24 -20.12
N HIS A 4 5.72 -13.14 -19.91
CA HIS A 4 5.32 -12.66 -18.59
C HIS A 4 3.89 -13.04 -18.20
N TYR A 5 3.05 -13.52 -19.13
CA TYR A 5 1.64 -13.78 -18.86
C TYR A 5 1.42 -14.82 -17.75
N GLN A 6 2.19 -15.92 -17.80
CA GLN A 6 2.12 -16.96 -16.78
C GLN A 6 2.53 -16.43 -15.39
N ASN A 7 3.55 -15.58 -15.34
CA ASN A 7 4.02 -14.98 -14.09
C ASN A 7 3.00 -14.00 -13.52
N ILE A 8 2.34 -13.21 -14.37
CA ILE A 8 1.29 -12.27 -13.97
C ILE A 8 0.11 -13.02 -13.35
N ILE A 9 -0.34 -14.13 -13.96
CA ILE A 9 -1.43 -14.95 -13.41
C ILE A 9 -1.06 -15.52 -12.03
N ASN A 10 0.21 -15.90 -11.82
CA ASN A 10 0.68 -16.41 -10.54
C ASN A 10 0.62 -15.38 -9.39
N TYR A 11 0.47 -14.08 -9.69
CA TYR A 11 0.25 -13.03 -8.67
C TYR A 11 -1.23 -12.92 -8.22
N PHE A 12 -2.15 -13.65 -8.86
CA PHE A 12 -3.56 -13.66 -8.48
C PHE A 12 -3.88 -14.94 -7.69
N ASP A 13 -4.18 -14.80 -6.41
CA ASP A 13 -4.69 -15.90 -5.58
C ASP A 13 -6.22 -15.83 -5.55
N ASN A 14 -6.90 -16.84 -6.10
CA ASN A 14 -8.35 -16.90 -6.18
C ASN A 14 -9.01 -15.64 -6.80
N ARG A 15 -8.40 -15.07 -7.86
CA ARG A 15 -8.75 -13.78 -8.51
C ARG A 15 -8.55 -12.53 -7.64
N SER A 16 -8.08 -12.69 -6.40
CA SER A 16 -7.60 -11.59 -5.57
C SER A 16 -6.17 -11.25 -5.94
N THR A 17 -5.79 -9.99 -5.78
CA THR A 17 -4.42 -9.50 -5.99
C THR A 17 -3.99 -8.64 -4.82
N ASN A 18 -2.68 -8.55 -4.61
CA ASN A 18 -2.08 -7.68 -3.60
C ASN A 18 -2.19 -6.18 -3.91
N ALA A 19 -2.78 -5.81 -5.06
CA ALA A 19 -2.88 -4.43 -5.53
C ALA A 19 -3.52 -3.47 -4.50
N THR A 20 -4.53 -3.92 -3.75
CA THR A 20 -5.16 -3.11 -2.70
C THR A 20 -4.16 -2.78 -1.59
N ALA A 21 -3.39 -3.76 -1.12
CA ALA A 21 -2.38 -3.54 -0.09
C ALA A 21 -1.21 -2.69 -0.60
N GLU A 22 -0.79 -2.88 -1.86
CA GLU A 22 0.22 -2.03 -2.50
C GLU A 22 -0.24 -0.59 -2.63
N SER A 23 -1.49 -0.37 -3.03
CA SER A 23 -2.08 0.98 -3.12
C SER A 23 -2.16 1.66 -1.76
N PHE A 24 -2.45 0.90 -0.70
CA PHE A 24 -2.48 1.41 0.67
C PHE A 24 -1.08 1.76 1.17
N ASN A 25 -0.09 0.91 0.90
CA ASN A 25 1.31 1.19 1.21
C ASN A 25 1.84 2.41 0.45
N ALA A 26 1.41 2.62 -0.80
CA ALA A 26 1.74 3.81 -1.57
C ALA A 26 1.16 5.08 -0.94
N LYS A 27 -0.10 5.04 -0.48
CA LYS A 27 -0.74 6.16 0.26
C LYS A 27 0.01 6.49 1.54
N ILE A 28 0.37 5.49 2.34
CA ILE A 28 1.17 5.67 3.57
C ILE A 28 2.54 6.29 3.24
N LYS A 29 3.21 5.80 2.20
CA LYS A 29 4.53 6.33 1.78
C LYS A 29 4.43 7.79 1.33
N ALA A 30 3.39 8.15 0.55
CA ALA A 30 3.14 9.53 0.14
C ALA A 30 2.84 10.43 1.34
N PHE A 31 2.00 9.99 2.28
CA PHE A 31 1.71 10.70 3.52
C PHE A 31 2.99 10.93 4.35
N ARG A 32 3.83 9.89 4.49
CA ARG A 32 5.13 10.01 5.16
C ARG A 32 6.12 10.92 4.45
N ALA A 33 6.03 11.08 3.13
CA ALA A 33 6.93 11.98 2.39
C ALA A 33 6.63 13.46 2.67
N GLN A 34 5.39 13.79 3.09
CA GLN A 34 5.01 15.16 3.45
C GLN A 34 5.58 15.62 4.79
N PHE A 35 5.93 14.68 5.68
CA PHE A 35 6.44 14.98 7.02
C PHE A 35 7.83 14.38 7.15
N ILE A 36 8.84 15.20 7.48
CA ILE A 36 10.22 14.73 7.65
C ILE A 36 10.29 13.90 8.94
N GLY A 37 10.00 12.60 8.81
CA GLY A 37 9.99 11.64 9.91
C GLY A 37 8.69 11.54 10.68
N VAL A 38 8.58 10.48 11.49
CA VAL A 38 7.47 10.25 12.43
C VAL A 38 8.04 10.36 13.83
N ARG A 39 7.80 11.50 14.51
CA ARG A 39 8.27 11.72 15.89
C ARG A 39 7.36 11.07 16.93
N ASN A 40 6.06 11.00 16.66
CA ASN A 40 5.06 10.41 17.53
C ASN A 40 4.24 9.38 16.73
N ILE A 41 4.39 8.10 17.08
CA ILE A 41 3.78 6.97 16.38
C ILE A 41 2.27 6.92 16.62
N GLU A 42 1.83 7.15 17.86
CA GLU A 42 0.39 7.14 18.21
C GLU A 42 -0.36 8.23 17.44
N PHE A 43 0.19 9.45 17.41
CA PHE A 43 -0.41 10.55 16.65
C PHE A 43 -0.42 10.29 15.14
N PHE A 44 0.63 9.65 14.63
CA PHE A 44 0.69 9.24 13.23
C PHE A 44 -0.38 8.21 12.89
N LEU A 45 -0.57 7.19 13.72
CA LEU A 45 -1.61 6.17 13.54
C LEU A 45 -3.01 6.77 13.64
N PHE A 46 -3.25 7.67 14.60
CA PHE A 46 -4.51 8.42 14.72
C PHE A 46 -4.84 9.24 13.47
N ARG A 47 -3.83 9.88 12.85
CA ARG A 47 -4.01 10.62 11.60
C ARG A 47 -4.27 9.69 10.42
N LEU A 48 -3.56 8.56 10.36
CA LEU A 48 -3.74 7.53 9.33
C LEU A 48 -5.16 6.97 9.34
N SER A 49 -5.69 6.62 10.52
CA SER A 49 -7.06 6.14 10.65
C SER A 49 -8.07 7.21 10.25
N ASN A 50 -7.91 8.47 10.66
CA ASN A 50 -8.87 9.50 10.31
C ASN A 50 -8.90 9.89 8.82
N ILE A 51 -7.80 9.69 8.07
CA ILE A 51 -7.71 10.07 6.66
C ILE A 51 -8.07 8.90 5.72
N TYR A 52 -7.74 7.67 6.12
CA TYR A 52 -7.80 6.50 5.25
C TYR A 52 -8.69 5.36 5.76
N ALA A 53 -9.33 5.48 6.93
CA ALA A 53 -10.34 4.54 7.42
C ALA A 53 -11.77 4.95 7.02
#